data_AF-A0AA91TT52-F1
#
_entry.id   AF-A0AA91TT52-F1
#
_cell.length_a   1.000
_cell.length_b   1.000
_cell.length_c   1.000
_cell.angle_alpha   90.00
_cell.angle_beta   90.00
_cell.angle_gamma   90.00
#
_symmetry.space_group_name_H-M   'P 1'
#
loop_
_entity.id
_entity.type
_entity.pdbx_description
1 polymer ?
#
loop_
_entity_poly.entity_id
_entity_poly.type
_entity_poly.pdbx_seq_one_letter_code
_entity_poly.pdbx_strand_id
1 'polypeptide(L)'
;MTYTSSVIPIILATYFAAKVEKWLAKVMPAVVKSFFVPLFTLLLIVPLTFLIIGPVSTWASNLLGQGTLWIYEAVPAIAGLVMGGFWQVFVIFGLHWGFVPIGYNNYPVLGYDNFLIMTFAASFAQIGAVLAVMLLTKNKKVKSLSIPAFISGIFGVTEPAIYGVTLPLKKPFIISCIGAGIGGAIIAVMNAKSYSPGPLGIFKIPTLINPENGVDSSFWGAMIAIGVAFVLSFVLTLLFGGINKQVKEVVSEGKELMKGVRNEEIVSPISGELISLKEIPDQVFASESMGKGIGIIPSTGRAVSPVNGIVTTLFKTKHAI
;
A
#
# COMPACT_ATOMS: atom_id res chain seq x y z
N MET A 1 18.79 -4.17 23.23
CA MET A 1 18.34 -3.55 21.97
C MET A 1 19.46 -3.67 20.95
N THR A 2 19.29 -4.46 19.90
CA THR A 2 20.26 -4.56 18.80
C THR A 2 19.98 -3.43 17.80
N TYR A 3 20.92 -2.50 17.65
CA TYR A 3 20.82 -1.35 16.73
C TYR A 3 20.50 -1.76 15.28
N THR A 4 20.91 -2.97 14.90
CA THR A 4 20.73 -3.56 13.58
C THR A 4 19.26 -3.77 13.18
N SER A 5 18.33 -3.73 14.13
CA SER A 5 16.91 -4.06 13.90
C SER A 5 15.96 -2.88 14.09
N SER A 6 16.47 -1.67 14.35
CA SER A 6 15.63 -0.47 14.58
C SER A 6 15.62 0.46 13.37
N VAL A 7 14.41 0.90 12.99
CA VAL A 7 14.18 1.67 11.75
C VAL A 7 14.71 3.11 11.83
N ILE A 8 14.56 3.77 12.99
CA ILE A 8 14.98 5.16 13.18
C ILE A 8 16.50 5.35 13.04
N PRO A 9 17.37 4.54 13.69
CA PRO A 9 18.82 4.65 13.48
C PRO A 9 19.22 4.46 12.01
N ILE A 10 18.57 3.56 11.27
CA ILE A 10 18.87 3.32 9.85
C ILE A 10 18.53 4.55 9.01
N ILE A 11 17.37 5.16 9.22
CA ILE A 11 16.96 6.39 8.50
C ILE A 11 17.95 7.53 8.77
N LEU A 12 18.33 7.73 10.03
CA LEU A 12 19.29 8.78 10.39
C LEU A 12 20.69 8.47 9.84
N ALA A 13 21.17 7.24 9.98
CA ALA A 13 22.48 6.83 9.47
C ALA A 13 22.59 7.01 7.95
N THR A 14 21.57 6.57 7.19
CA THR A 14 21.53 6.74 5.73
C THR A 14 21.41 8.20 5.30
N TYR A 15 20.67 9.03 6.04
CA TYR A 15 20.58 10.47 5.80
C TYR A 15 21.94 11.16 5.96
N PHE A 16 22.65 10.89 7.06
CA PHE A 16 23.99 11.43 7.28
C PHE A 16 25.00 10.85 6.28
N ALA A 17 24.89 9.56 5.94
CA ALA A 17 25.71 8.92 4.92
C ALA A 17 25.58 9.62 3.57
N ALA A 18 24.35 9.88 3.12
CA ALA A 18 24.12 10.58 1.85
C ALA A 18 24.74 12.00 1.82
N LYS A 19 24.83 12.68 2.98
CA LYS A 19 25.51 13.98 3.08
C LYS A 19 27.03 13.84 3.04
N VAL A 20 27.58 12.91 3.83
CA VAL A 20 29.02 12.63 3.90
C VAL A 20 29.54 12.16 2.54
N GLU A 21 28.82 11.26 1.89
CA GLU A 21 29.16 10.74 0.55
C GLU A 21 29.18 11.85 -0.49
N LYS A 22 28.15 12.72 -0.53
CA LYS A 22 28.11 13.88 -1.44
C LYS A 22 29.25 14.85 -1.19
N TRP A 23 29.66 15.04 0.06
CA TRP A 23 30.78 15.90 0.41
C TRP A 23 32.12 15.28 -0.02
N LEU A 24 32.36 14.01 0.31
CA LEU A 24 33.56 13.27 -0.11
C LEU A 24 33.67 13.22 -1.64
N ALA A 25 32.55 13.02 -2.34
CA ALA A 25 32.51 13.05 -3.80
C ALA A 25 32.87 14.42 -4.39
N LYS A 26 32.71 15.53 -3.66
CA LYS A 26 33.17 16.85 -4.13
C LYS A 26 34.66 17.06 -3.92
N VAL A 27 35.20 16.54 -2.82
CA VAL A 27 36.60 16.74 -2.41
C VAL A 27 37.55 15.75 -3.10
N MET A 28 37.06 14.54 -3.44
CA MET A 28 37.91 13.46 -3.96
C MET A 28 38.24 13.58 -5.46
N PRO A 29 39.53 13.40 -5.84
CA PRO A 29 39.94 13.36 -7.24
C PRO A 29 39.24 12.25 -8.04
N ALA A 30 38.92 12.52 -9.31
CA ALA A 30 38.14 11.60 -10.16
C ALA A 30 38.74 10.19 -10.27
N VAL A 31 40.07 10.07 -10.31
CA VAL A 31 40.80 8.80 -10.48
C VAL A 31 40.58 7.83 -9.32
N VAL A 32 40.33 8.35 -8.11
CA VAL A 32 40.27 7.55 -6.88
C VAL A 32 38.87 7.55 -6.24
N LYS A 33 37.97 8.36 -6.80
CA LYS A 33 36.61 8.62 -6.28
C LYS A 33 35.78 7.35 -6.09
N SER A 34 35.84 6.41 -7.04
CA SER A 34 35.08 5.16 -7.00
C SER A 34 35.45 4.26 -5.82
N PHE A 35 36.69 4.36 -5.32
CA PHE A 35 37.19 3.53 -4.22
C PHE A 35 37.09 4.24 -2.87
N PHE A 36 37.60 5.47 -2.77
CA PHE A 36 37.74 6.15 -1.49
C PHE A 36 36.46 6.81 -0.99
N VAL A 37 35.54 7.21 -1.88
CA VAL A 37 34.28 7.83 -1.43
C VAL A 37 33.42 6.83 -0.63
N PRO A 38 33.13 5.62 -1.12
CA PRO A 38 32.39 4.63 -0.32
C PRO A 38 33.15 4.23 0.95
N LEU A 39 34.47 4.02 0.87
CA LEU A 39 35.30 3.62 2.00
C LEU A 39 35.23 4.64 3.14
N PHE A 40 35.52 5.91 2.85
CA PHE A 40 35.50 6.95 3.88
C PHE A 40 34.09 7.30 4.35
N THR A 41 33.07 7.15 3.49
CA THR A 41 31.68 7.29 3.92
C THR A 41 31.37 6.25 4.99
N LEU A 42 31.68 4.98 4.76
CA LEU A 42 31.46 3.93 5.77
C LEU A 42 32.35 4.14 7.01
N LEU A 43 33.62 4.49 6.82
CA LEU A 43 34.57 4.70 7.93
C LEU A 43 34.15 5.84 8.87
N LEU A 44 33.45 6.85 8.35
CA LEU A 44 32.90 7.95 9.17
C LEU A 44 31.52 7.61 9.73
N ILE A 45 30.64 7.03 8.90
CA ILE A 45 29.24 6.79 9.30
C ILE A 45 29.12 5.64 10.28
N VAL A 46 29.90 4.57 10.16
CA VAL A 46 29.78 3.41 11.05
C VAL A 46 30.09 3.81 12.51
N PRO A 47 31.23 4.45 12.84
CA PRO A 47 31.48 4.93 14.20
C PRO A 47 30.48 6.00 14.65
N LEU A 48 30.13 6.95 13.78
CA LEU A 48 29.12 7.98 14.08
C LEU A 48 27.76 7.35 14.42
N THR A 49 27.42 6.26 13.73
CA THR A 49 26.18 5.53 13.94
C THR A 49 26.16 4.90 15.32
N PHE A 50 27.25 4.29 15.77
CA PHE A 50 27.30 3.67 17.09
C PHE A 50 27.46 4.67 18.24
N LEU A 51 28.26 5.73 18.05
CA LEU A 51 28.63 6.65 19.14
C LEU A 51 27.59 7.75 19.37
N ILE A 52 26.93 8.24 18.32
CA ILE A 52 26.05 9.43 18.40
C ILE A 52 24.65 9.08 17.92
N ILE A 53 24.50 8.61 16.68
CA ILE A 53 23.16 8.39 16.09
C ILE A 53 22.42 7.31 16.87
N GLY A 54 23.12 6.25 17.27
CA GLY A 54 22.59 5.14 18.05
C GLY A 54 21.92 5.65 19.33
N PRO A 55 22.66 6.22 20.30
CA PRO A 55 22.09 6.72 21.55
C PRO A 55 20.92 7.71 21.35
N VAL A 56 21.07 8.67 20.42
CA VAL A 56 20.03 9.65 20.11
C VAL A 56 18.78 8.99 19.53
N SER A 57 18.98 8.05 18.59
CA SER A 57 17.89 7.32 17.95
C SER A 57 17.19 6.38 18.92
N THR A 58 17.90 5.71 19.84
CA THR A 58 17.31 4.88 20.88
C THR A 58 16.45 5.70 21.82
N TRP A 59 16.91 6.89 22.24
CA TRP A 59 16.10 7.79 23.04
C TRP A 59 14.83 8.24 22.29
N ALA A 60 14.96 8.65 21.04
CA ALA A 60 13.83 9.04 20.19
C ALA A 60 12.85 7.87 19.95
N SER A 61 13.38 6.66 19.70
CA SER A 61 12.63 5.41 19.54
C SER A 61 11.84 5.05 20.79
N ASN A 62 12.43 5.18 21.98
CA ASN A 62 11.75 4.92 23.24
C ASN A 62 10.63 5.94 23.48
N LEU A 63 10.88 7.23 23.23
CA LEU A 63 9.89 8.29 23.38
C LEU A 63 8.72 8.09 22.40
N LEU A 64 9.02 7.70 21.16
CA LEU A 64 7.99 7.40 20.16
C LEU A 64 7.17 6.16 20.55
N GLY A 65 7.81 5.08 21.00
CA GLY A 65 7.13 3.88 21.49
C GLY A 65 6.22 4.19 22.68
N GLN A 66 6.71 4.96 23.66
CA GLN A 66 5.91 5.47 24.78
C GLN A 66 4.76 6.36 24.32
N GLY A 67 4.98 7.24 23.34
CA GLY A 67 3.93 8.06 22.75
C GLY A 67 2.83 7.24 22.07
N THR A 68 3.21 6.18 21.34
CA THR A 68 2.21 5.27 20.74
C THR A 68 1.44 4.49 21.80
N LEU A 69 2.11 4.03 22.87
CA LEU A 69 1.44 3.40 24.00
C LEU A 69 0.50 4.37 24.72
N TRP A 70 0.90 5.62 24.92
CA TRP A 70 0.08 6.63 25.57
C TRP A 70 -1.21 6.92 24.77
N ILE A 71 -1.11 7.08 23.45
CA ILE A 71 -2.29 7.26 22.58
C ILE A 71 -3.19 6.02 22.65
N TYR A 72 -2.57 4.84 22.63
CA TYR A 72 -3.26 3.56 22.70
C TYR A 72 -3.98 3.35 24.04
N GLU A 73 -3.36 3.69 25.17
CA GLU A 73 -3.93 3.56 26.51
C GLU A 73 -4.97 4.64 26.84
N ALA A 74 -4.83 5.85 26.28
CA ALA A 74 -5.76 6.94 26.53
C ALA A 74 -7.15 6.64 25.94
N VAL A 75 -7.23 6.23 24.67
CA VAL A 75 -8.51 5.85 24.05
C VAL A 75 -8.34 4.76 22.97
N PRO A 76 -8.14 3.48 23.37
CA PRO A 76 -7.82 2.39 22.44
C PRO A 76 -8.85 2.23 21.32
N ALA A 77 -10.15 2.29 21.67
CA ALA A 77 -11.24 2.15 20.70
C ALA A 77 -11.21 3.22 19.61
N ILE A 78 -10.94 4.49 19.97
CA ILE A 78 -10.86 5.59 18.99
C ILE A 78 -9.60 5.46 18.15
N ALA A 79 -8.46 5.12 18.75
CA ALA A 79 -7.21 4.89 18.03
C ALA A 79 -7.40 3.78 16.97
N GLY A 80 -8.01 2.66 17.35
CA GLY A 80 -8.34 1.56 16.44
C GLY A 80 -9.34 1.96 15.35
N LEU A 81 -10.37 2.73 15.69
CA LEU A 81 -11.36 3.23 14.74
C LEU A 81 -10.73 4.12 13.67
N VAL A 82 -9.90 5.08 14.08
CA VAL A 82 -9.21 5.99 13.18
C VAL A 82 -8.19 5.24 12.34
N MET A 83 -7.32 4.46 12.97
CA MET A 83 -6.25 3.75 12.27
C MET A 83 -6.80 2.71 11.30
N GLY A 84 -7.79 1.91 11.70
CA GLY A 84 -8.45 0.95 10.82
C GLY A 84 -9.24 1.63 9.71
N GLY A 85 -10.05 2.64 10.05
CA GLY A 85 -10.98 3.25 9.11
C GLY A 85 -10.32 4.15 8.06
N PHE A 86 -9.28 4.89 8.44
CA PHE A 86 -8.54 5.76 7.52
C PHE A 86 -7.37 5.07 6.83
N TRP A 87 -7.03 3.82 7.19
CA TRP A 87 -5.90 3.12 6.57
C TRP A 87 -5.97 3.12 5.05
N GLN A 88 -7.15 2.81 4.48
CA GLN A 88 -7.35 2.78 3.03
C GLN A 88 -7.19 4.17 2.40
N VAL A 89 -7.56 5.24 3.11
CA VAL A 89 -7.34 6.62 2.68
C VAL A 89 -5.84 6.95 2.69
N PHE A 90 -5.11 6.54 3.72
CA PHE A 90 -3.66 6.68 3.79
C PHE A 90 -2.92 5.88 2.71
N VAL A 91 -3.48 4.74 2.29
CA VAL A 91 -2.97 3.98 1.14
C VAL A 91 -3.11 4.77 -0.16
N ILE A 92 -4.27 5.39 -0.39
CA ILE A 92 -4.52 6.21 -1.59
C ILE A 92 -3.53 7.38 -1.70
N PHE A 93 -3.27 8.07 -0.59
CA PHE A 93 -2.35 9.22 -0.58
C PHE A 93 -0.89 8.84 -0.31
N GLY A 94 -0.55 7.55 -0.17
CA GLY A 94 0.80 7.10 0.16
C GLY A 94 1.28 7.44 1.59
N LEU A 95 0.43 8.08 2.41
CA LEU A 95 0.73 8.51 3.78
C LEU A 95 0.98 7.32 4.72
N HIS A 96 0.46 6.13 4.39
CA HIS A 96 0.60 4.92 5.20
C HIS A 96 2.07 4.55 5.47
N TRP A 97 2.99 4.85 4.54
CA TRP A 97 4.43 4.61 4.72
C TRP A 97 5.05 5.45 5.85
N GLY A 98 4.43 6.57 6.24
CA GLY A 98 4.86 7.33 7.41
C GLY A 98 4.61 6.61 8.74
N PHE A 99 3.58 5.76 8.80
CA PHE A 99 3.19 5.02 10.00
C PHE A 99 3.96 3.70 10.17
N VAL A 100 4.42 3.09 9.07
CA VAL A 100 5.11 1.78 9.10
C VAL A 100 6.38 1.80 9.99
N PRO A 101 7.28 2.80 9.88
CA PRO A 101 8.44 2.89 10.77
C PRO A 101 8.08 2.99 12.24
N ILE A 102 6.95 3.62 12.56
CA ILE A 102 6.50 3.83 13.93
C ILE A 102 6.12 2.49 14.56
N GLY A 103 5.30 1.66 13.90
CA GLY A 103 4.97 0.33 14.43
C GLY A 103 6.14 -0.64 14.40
N TYR A 104 7.02 -0.56 13.39
CA TYR A 104 8.21 -1.41 13.35
C TYR A 104 9.19 -1.12 14.49
N ASN A 105 9.20 0.12 15.00
CA ASN A 105 9.97 0.49 16.16
C ASN A 105 9.47 -0.19 17.45
N ASN A 106 8.21 -0.63 17.50
CA ASN A 106 7.67 -1.29 18.68
C ASN A 106 8.26 -2.69 18.89
N TYR A 107 8.57 -3.46 17.84
CA TYR A 107 9.17 -4.80 18.01
C TYR A 107 10.47 -4.80 18.85
N PRO A 108 11.49 -3.96 18.56
CA PRO A 108 12.70 -3.94 19.38
C PRO A 108 12.54 -3.27 20.76
N VAL A 109 11.51 -2.44 20.95
CA VAL A 109 11.28 -1.67 22.21
C VAL A 109 10.36 -2.42 23.17
N LEU A 110 9.26 -2.99 22.67
CA LEU A 110 8.18 -3.64 23.43
C LEU A 110 8.16 -5.16 23.26
N GLY A 111 8.85 -5.71 22.26
CA GLY A 111 8.78 -7.14 21.88
C GLY A 111 7.57 -7.49 21.00
N TYR A 112 6.69 -6.53 20.73
CA TYR A 112 5.50 -6.68 19.90
C TYR A 112 5.07 -5.32 19.32
N ASP A 113 4.20 -5.34 18.33
CA ASP A 113 3.50 -4.18 17.80
C ASP A 113 2.00 -4.24 18.12
N ASN A 114 1.50 -3.16 18.74
CA ASN A 114 0.08 -2.91 19.00
C ASN A 114 -0.45 -1.73 18.13
N PHE A 115 0.39 -1.10 17.31
CA PHE A 115 0.02 0.07 16.54
C PHE A 115 -0.44 -0.29 15.12
N LEU A 116 0.42 -0.93 14.33
CA LEU A 116 0.08 -1.33 12.95
C LEU A 116 -0.83 -2.55 12.90
N ILE A 117 -0.97 -3.31 13.97
CA ILE A 117 -1.97 -4.37 14.01
C ILE A 117 -3.40 -3.83 13.92
N MET A 118 -3.68 -2.60 14.40
CA MET A 118 -5.01 -1.97 14.29
C MET A 118 -5.50 -1.85 12.84
N THR A 119 -4.57 -1.81 11.87
CA THR A 119 -4.90 -1.67 10.45
C THR A 119 -5.18 -3.01 9.78
N PHE A 120 -4.97 -4.14 10.48
CA PHE A 120 -5.11 -5.48 9.92
C PHE A 120 -6.53 -5.77 9.41
N ALA A 121 -7.54 -5.24 10.12
CA ALA A 121 -8.95 -5.33 9.72
C ALA A 121 -9.23 -4.66 8.36
N ALA A 122 -8.43 -3.70 7.92
CA ALA A 122 -8.70 -2.91 6.73
C ALA A 122 -8.63 -3.73 5.43
N SER A 123 -7.72 -4.71 5.34
CA SER A 123 -7.63 -5.59 4.18
C SER A 123 -8.85 -6.51 4.08
N PHE A 124 -9.28 -7.07 5.23
CA PHE A 124 -10.43 -7.98 5.30
C PHE A 124 -11.77 -7.26 5.08
N ALA A 125 -11.90 -6.02 5.55
CA ALA A 125 -13.03 -5.16 5.23
C ALA A 125 -13.16 -4.88 3.72
N GLN A 126 -12.04 -4.59 3.06
CA GLN A 126 -12.01 -4.35 1.61
C GLN A 126 -12.46 -5.58 0.82
N ILE A 127 -11.91 -6.77 1.10
CA ILE A 127 -12.35 -7.98 0.39
C ILE A 127 -13.80 -8.34 0.69
N GLY A 128 -14.33 -8.04 1.89
CA GLY A 128 -15.75 -8.18 2.20
C GLY A 128 -16.62 -7.30 1.31
N ALA A 129 -16.24 -6.03 1.13
CA ALA A 129 -16.93 -5.12 0.22
C ALA A 129 -16.81 -5.56 -1.26
N VAL A 130 -15.62 -6.01 -1.71
CA VAL A 130 -15.42 -6.52 -3.06
C VAL A 130 -16.24 -7.77 -3.33
N LEU A 131 -16.33 -8.69 -2.37
CA LEU A 131 -17.16 -9.89 -2.50
C LEU A 131 -18.64 -9.53 -2.70
N ALA A 132 -19.15 -8.56 -1.92
CA ALA A 132 -20.52 -8.06 -2.10
C ALA A 132 -20.73 -7.44 -3.49
N VAL A 133 -19.76 -6.65 -3.97
CA VAL A 133 -19.78 -6.09 -5.34
C VAL A 133 -19.79 -7.20 -6.39
N MET A 134 -18.94 -8.20 -6.24
CA MET A 134 -18.80 -9.33 -7.17
C MET A 134 -20.09 -10.14 -7.31
N LEU A 135 -20.82 -10.34 -6.20
CA LEU A 135 -22.08 -11.10 -6.19
C LEU A 135 -23.27 -10.31 -6.74
N LEU A 136 -23.35 -9.01 -6.45
CA LEU A 136 -24.53 -8.19 -6.78
C LEU A 136 -24.44 -7.43 -8.11
N THR A 137 -23.24 -7.20 -8.64
CA THR A 137 -23.07 -6.42 -9.86
C THR A 137 -23.60 -7.19 -11.08
N LYS A 138 -24.41 -6.51 -11.90
CA LYS A 138 -24.88 -7.03 -13.19
C LYS A 138 -23.92 -6.69 -14.35
N ASN A 139 -22.95 -5.80 -14.10
CA ASN A 139 -22.01 -5.37 -15.12
C ASN A 139 -20.85 -6.35 -15.26
N LYS A 140 -20.69 -6.91 -16.46
CA LYS A 140 -19.66 -7.92 -16.77
C LYS A 140 -18.23 -7.41 -16.50
N LYS A 141 -17.93 -6.14 -16.79
CA LYS A 141 -16.61 -5.53 -16.56
C LYS A 141 -16.29 -5.42 -15.08
N VAL A 142 -17.23 -4.89 -14.29
CA VAL A 142 -17.04 -4.78 -12.83
C VAL A 142 -16.91 -6.17 -12.20
N LYS A 143 -17.71 -7.14 -12.67
CA LYS A 143 -17.62 -8.53 -12.20
C LYS A 143 -16.26 -9.16 -12.52
N SER A 144 -15.75 -8.98 -13.74
CA SER A 144 -14.46 -9.54 -14.14
C SER A 144 -13.28 -8.91 -13.41
N LEU A 145 -13.37 -7.61 -13.05
CA LEU A 145 -12.35 -6.94 -12.23
C LEU A 145 -12.42 -7.36 -10.75
N SER A 146 -13.62 -7.66 -10.23
CA SER A 146 -13.82 -7.99 -8.82
C SER A 146 -13.20 -9.32 -8.41
N ILE A 147 -13.16 -10.31 -9.31
CA ILE A 147 -12.59 -11.65 -9.04
C ILE A 147 -11.08 -11.58 -8.71
N PRO A 148 -10.21 -11.07 -9.60
CA PRO A 148 -8.78 -10.98 -9.30
C PRO A 148 -8.49 -10.02 -8.14
N ALA A 149 -9.29 -8.95 -8.00
CA ALA A 149 -9.17 -8.03 -6.87
C ALA A 149 -9.49 -8.68 -5.52
N PHE A 150 -10.50 -9.54 -5.47
CA PHE A 150 -10.85 -10.31 -4.28
C PHE A 150 -9.72 -11.27 -3.89
N ILE A 151 -9.19 -12.03 -4.85
CA ILE A 151 -8.10 -12.98 -4.61
C ILE A 151 -6.84 -12.24 -4.14
N SER A 152 -6.48 -11.14 -4.81
CA SER A 152 -5.34 -10.30 -4.46
C SER A 152 -5.44 -9.76 -3.03
N GLY A 153 -6.64 -9.31 -2.62
CA GLY A 153 -6.88 -8.78 -1.29
C GLY A 153 -6.77 -9.82 -0.17
N ILE A 154 -7.08 -11.11 -0.41
CA ILE A 154 -6.89 -12.19 0.57
C ILE A 154 -5.42 -12.29 0.97
N PHE A 155 -4.52 -12.09 0.01
CA PHE A 155 -3.08 -12.11 0.20
C PHE A 155 -2.50 -10.74 0.60
N GLY A 156 -3.36 -9.78 0.95
CA GLY A 156 -2.94 -8.51 1.54
C GLY A 156 -2.61 -7.41 0.54
N VAL A 157 -2.83 -7.63 -0.76
CA VAL A 157 -2.64 -6.62 -1.81
C VAL A 157 -4.01 -6.02 -2.12
N THR A 158 -4.25 -4.79 -1.65
CA THR A 158 -5.58 -4.15 -1.70
C THR A 158 -5.74 -3.14 -2.83
N GLU A 159 -4.67 -2.80 -3.53
CA GLU A 159 -4.67 -1.81 -4.62
C GLU A 159 -5.65 -2.19 -5.74
N PRO A 160 -5.72 -3.45 -6.23
CA PRO A 160 -6.70 -3.83 -7.23
C PRO A 160 -8.15 -3.72 -6.70
N ALA A 161 -8.37 -3.98 -5.41
CA ALA A 161 -9.67 -3.85 -4.76
C ALA A 161 -10.12 -2.39 -4.62
N ILE A 162 -9.22 -1.52 -4.17
CA ILE A 162 -9.49 -0.09 -4.00
C ILE A 162 -9.73 0.54 -5.36
N TYR A 163 -8.73 0.53 -6.23
CA TYR A 163 -8.76 1.30 -7.47
C TYR A 163 -9.62 0.66 -8.56
N GLY A 164 -9.66 -0.68 -8.60
CA GLY A 164 -10.39 -1.42 -9.62
C GLY A 164 -11.88 -1.60 -9.33
N VAL A 165 -12.29 -1.51 -8.06
CA VAL A 165 -13.65 -1.91 -7.65
C VAL A 165 -14.30 -0.90 -6.71
N THR A 166 -13.79 -0.71 -5.50
CA THR A 166 -14.56 -0.04 -4.45
C THR A 166 -14.53 1.48 -4.54
N LEU A 167 -13.37 2.08 -4.85
CA LEU A 167 -13.19 3.53 -4.95
C LEU A 167 -14.02 4.15 -6.10
N PRO A 168 -14.04 3.58 -7.32
CA PRO A 168 -14.92 4.08 -8.38
C PRO A 168 -16.39 4.07 -7.99
N LEU A 169 -16.81 3.09 -7.18
CA LEU A 169 -18.17 2.97 -6.69
C LEU A 169 -18.45 3.88 -5.48
N LYS A 170 -17.45 4.47 -4.83
CA LYS A 170 -17.57 5.39 -3.67
C LYS A 170 -18.21 4.77 -2.42
N LYS A 171 -19.48 4.33 -2.46
CA LYS A 171 -20.16 3.74 -1.28
C LYS A 171 -19.51 2.44 -0.80
N PRO A 172 -19.20 1.44 -1.66
CA PRO A 172 -18.50 0.24 -1.22
C PRO A 172 -17.15 0.57 -0.56
N PHE A 173 -16.44 1.60 -1.05
CA PHE A 173 -15.21 2.08 -0.43
C PHE A 173 -15.46 2.65 0.98
N ILE A 174 -16.42 3.57 1.13
CA ILE A 174 -16.75 4.16 2.43
C ILE A 174 -17.21 3.08 3.43
N ILE A 175 -18.04 2.13 2.98
CA ILE A 175 -18.51 1.02 3.80
C ILE A 175 -17.35 0.14 4.26
N SER A 176 -16.39 -0.16 3.38
CA SER A 176 -15.19 -0.89 3.78
C SER A 176 -14.36 -0.14 4.82
N CYS A 177 -14.29 1.21 4.73
CA CYS A 177 -13.60 2.02 5.74
C CYS A 177 -14.32 1.96 7.09
N ILE A 178 -15.65 1.96 7.10
CA ILE A 178 -16.44 1.80 8.34
C ILE A 178 -16.19 0.43 8.96
N GLY A 179 -16.26 -0.65 8.17
CA GLY A 179 -15.98 -2.00 8.66
C GLY A 179 -14.55 -2.18 9.14
N ALA A 180 -13.58 -1.57 8.45
CA ALA A 180 -12.18 -1.54 8.85
C ALA A 180 -11.97 -0.80 10.17
N GLY A 181 -12.65 0.34 10.37
CA GLY A 181 -12.59 1.09 11.62
C GLY A 181 -13.16 0.30 12.79
N ILE A 182 -14.31 -0.35 12.61
CA ILE A 182 -14.90 -1.19 13.68
C ILE A 182 -13.99 -2.38 13.99
N GLY A 183 -13.44 -3.05 12.97
CA GLY A 183 -12.45 -4.11 13.20
C GLY A 183 -11.20 -3.59 13.91
N GLY A 184 -10.66 -2.45 13.51
CA GLY A 184 -9.51 -1.82 14.16
C GLY A 184 -9.77 -1.45 15.62
N ALA A 185 -10.98 -0.96 15.93
CA ALA A 185 -11.41 -0.69 17.30
C ALA A 185 -11.47 -1.98 18.15
N ILE A 186 -11.97 -3.07 17.58
CA ILE A 186 -11.97 -4.39 18.26
C ILE A 186 -10.55 -4.86 18.53
N ILE A 187 -9.64 -4.76 17.54
CA ILE A 187 -8.21 -5.10 17.71
C ILE A 187 -7.61 -4.32 18.89
N ALA A 188 -7.85 -3.02 18.94
CA ALA A 188 -7.31 -2.15 19.97
C ALA A 188 -7.90 -2.44 21.37
N VAL A 189 -9.22 -2.64 21.47
CA VAL A 189 -9.88 -2.96 22.75
C VAL A 189 -9.48 -4.34 23.27
N MET A 190 -9.32 -5.32 22.38
CA MET A 190 -8.90 -6.68 22.76
C MET A 190 -7.40 -6.79 23.01
N ASN A 191 -6.66 -5.68 22.91
CA ASN A 191 -5.23 -5.61 23.08
C ASN A 191 -4.44 -6.62 22.24
N ALA A 192 -4.87 -6.80 20.99
CA ALA A 192 -4.21 -7.70 20.07
C ALA A 192 -2.83 -7.18 19.69
N LYS A 193 -1.88 -8.12 19.54
CA LYS A 193 -0.45 -7.86 19.33
C LYS A 193 0.09 -8.68 18.16
N SER A 194 1.05 -8.10 17.46
CA SER A 194 1.88 -8.79 16.47
C SER A 194 3.29 -8.91 17.04
N TYR A 195 3.90 -10.09 16.99
CA TYR A 195 5.20 -10.37 17.61
C TYR A 195 6.36 -10.37 16.62
N SER A 196 6.07 -10.35 15.31
CA SER A 196 7.09 -10.24 14.28
C SER A 196 6.63 -9.35 13.11
N PRO A 197 7.57 -8.65 12.44
CA PRO A 197 7.30 -8.05 11.15
C PRO A 197 6.88 -9.12 10.15
N GLY A 198 5.90 -8.83 9.30
CA GLY A 198 5.46 -9.80 8.31
C GLY A 198 4.60 -9.24 7.20
N PRO A 199 4.28 -10.09 6.21
CA PRO A 199 3.40 -9.76 5.10
C PRO A 199 1.98 -9.41 5.56
N LEU A 200 1.18 -8.85 4.65
CA LEU A 200 -0.23 -8.52 4.88
C LEU A 200 -1.16 -9.71 4.54
N GLY A 201 -2.47 -9.52 4.73
CA GLY A 201 -3.48 -10.52 4.42
C GLY A 201 -3.40 -11.75 5.31
N ILE A 202 -3.75 -12.91 4.77
CA ILE A 202 -3.75 -14.18 5.52
C ILE A 202 -2.37 -14.54 6.10
N PHE A 203 -1.29 -14.10 5.44
CA PHE A 203 0.08 -14.37 5.89
C PHE A 203 0.52 -13.54 7.10
N LYS A 204 -0.28 -12.55 7.54
CA LYS A 204 -0.05 -11.85 8.80
C LYS A 204 -0.45 -12.69 10.02
N ILE A 205 -1.36 -13.67 9.86
CA ILE A 205 -1.90 -14.46 10.97
C ILE A 205 -0.81 -15.15 11.81
N PRO A 206 0.23 -15.79 11.24
CA PRO A 206 1.31 -16.39 12.03
C PRO A 206 2.08 -15.38 12.90
N THR A 207 2.15 -14.11 12.50
CA THR A 207 2.83 -13.06 13.28
C THR A 207 2.11 -12.72 14.59
N LEU A 208 0.86 -13.18 14.74
CA LEU A 208 0.02 -12.95 15.92
C LEU A 208 0.22 -14.00 17.01
N ILE A 209 0.93 -15.09 16.70
CA ILE A 209 1.20 -16.17 17.64
C ILE A 209 2.29 -15.70 18.60
N ASN A 210 2.00 -15.74 19.90
CA ASN A 210 2.94 -15.36 20.94
C ASN A 210 4.10 -16.38 21.00
N PRO A 211 5.37 -15.96 20.92
CA PRO A 211 6.50 -16.87 20.97
C PRO A 211 6.65 -17.62 22.31
N GLU A 212 6.13 -17.07 23.40
CA GLU A 212 6.19 -17.68 24.74
C GLU A 212 4.93 -18.50 25.05
N ASN A 213 3.74 -17.95 24.75
CA ASN A 213 2.45 -18.50 25.18
C ASN A 213 1.63 -19.15 24.05
N GLY A 214 2.12 -19.12 22.81
CA GLY A 214 1.41 -19.66 21.65
C GLY A 214 0.16 -18.86 21.27
N VAL A 215 -0.96 -19.54 21.04
CA VAL A 215 -2.23 -18.92 20.65
C VAL A 215 -2.96 -18.41 21.90
N ASP A 216 -2.99 -17.09 22.06
CA ASP A 216 -3.56 -16.41 23.23
C ASP A 216 -4.84 -15.62 22.91
N SER A 217 -5.36 -14.87 23.90
CA SER A 217 -6.54 -14.01 23.73
C SER A 217 -6.34 -12.90 22.71
N SER A 218 -5.10 -12.42 22.54
CA SER A 218 -4.72 -11.41 21.54
C SER A 218 -4.90 -11.97 20.13
N PHE A 219 -4.46 -13.21 19.89
CA PHE A 219 -4.69 -13.91 18.61
C PHE A 219 -6.18 -13.98 18.28
N TRP A 220 -6.99 -14.49 19.21
CA TRP A 220 -8.44 -14.62 18.98
C TRP A 220 -9.13 -13.27 18.82
N GLY A 221 -8.67 -12.24 19.52
CA GLY A 221 -9.18 -10.89 19.33
C GLY A 221 -8.94 -10.32 17.94
N ALA A 222 -7.74 -10.53 17.39
CA ALA A 222 -7.46 -10.19 16.00
C ALA A 222 -8.32 -11.00 15.01
N MET A 223 -8.52 -12.30 15.24
CA MET A 223 -9.35 -13.15 14.38
C MET A 223 -10.83 -12.75 14.39
N ILE A 224 -11.38 -12.43 15.55
CA ILE A 224 -12.75 -11.90 15.68
C ILE A 224 -12.86 -10.57 14.94
N ALA A 225 -11.88 -9.68 15.12
CA ALA A 225 -11.90 -8.37 14.49
C ALA A 225 -11.89 -8.44 12.96
N ILE A 226 -11.03 -9.27 12.35
CA ILE A 226 -11.02 -9.42 10.88
C ILE A 226 -12.31 -10.07 10.37
N GLY A 227 -12.88 -11.01 11.13
CA GLY A 227 -14.16 -11.64 10.81
C GLY A 227 -15.31 -10.62 10.84
N VAL A 228 -15.37 -9.80 11.89
CA VAL A 228 -16.36 -8.72 12.01
C VAL A 228 -16.17 -7.69 10.90
N ALA A 229 -14.94 -7.25 10.63
CA ALA A 229 -14.64 -6.28 9.59
C ALA A 229 -15.08 -6.77 8.19
N PHE A 230 -14.80 -8.04 7.89
CA PHE A 230 -15.23 -8.70 6.66
C PHE A 230 -16.75 -8.78 6.55
N VAL A 231 -17.42 -9.38 7.55
CA VAL A 231 -18.87 -9.63 7.53
C VAL A 231 -19.62 -8.29 7.50
N LEU A 232 -19.19 -7.33 8.31
CA LEU A 232 -19.85 -6.03 8.36
C LEU A 232 -19.72 -5.28 7.03
N SER A 233 -18.52 -5.25 6.45
CA SER A 233 -18.30 -4.60 5.15
C SER A 233 -19.08 -5.30 4.04
N PHE A 234 -19.14 -6.63 4.06
CA PHE A 234 -19.92 -7.44 3.14
C PHE A 234 -21.42 -7.12 3.25
N VAL A 235 -22.01 -7.28 4.44
CA VAL A 235 -23.45 -7.07 4.68
C VAL A 235 -23.86 -5.64 4.39
N LEU A 236 -23.12 -4.65 4.90
CA LEU A 236 -23.43 -3.24 4.63
C LEU A 236 -23.31 -2.91 3.14
N THR A 237 -22.34 -3.49 2.42
CA THR A 237 -22.21 -3.29 0.97
C THR A 237 -23.33 -3.98 0.22
N LEU A 238 -23.81 -5.15 0.68
CA LEU A 238 -24.97 -5.82 0.11
C LEU A 238 -26.23 -4.96 0.23
N LEU A 239 -26.46 -4.38 1.40
CA LEU A 239 -27.69 -3.63 1.72
C LEU A 239 -27.67 -2.19 1.18
N PHE A 240 -26.54 -1.49 1.34
CA PHE A 240 -26.43 -0.05 1.13
C PHE A 240 -25.43 0.36 0.05
N GLY A 241 -24.72 -0.62 -0.54
CA GLY A 241 -23.68 -0.36 -1.53
C GLY A 241 -24.20 0.30 -2.81
N GLY A 242 -25.49 0.17 -3.16
CA GLY A 242 -26.07 0.85 -4.33
C GLY A 242 -25.40 0.49 -5.67
N ILE A 243 -24.78 -0.69 -5.74
CA ILE A 243 -23.77 -1.08 -6.74
C ILE A 243 -24.26 -0.84 -8.17
N ASN A 244 -25.43 -1.38 -8.52
CA ASN A 244 -25.93 -1.28 -9.90
C ASN A 244 -26.33 0.16 -10.30
N LYS A 245 -26.71 1.02 -9.34
CA LYS A 245 -26.98 2.44 -9.61
C LYS A 245 -25.67 3.18 -9.86
N GLN A 246 -24.68 2.96 -9.01
CA GLN A 246 -23.36 3.59 -9.12
C GLN A 246 -22.62 3.18 -10.37
N VAL A 247 -22.68 1.90 -10.74
CA VAL A 247 -22.10 1.43 -12.00
C VAL A 247 -22.72 2.16 -13.19
N LYS A 248 -24.04 2.40 -13.19
CA LYS A 248 -24.70 3.18 -14.26
C LYS A 248 -24.24 4.64 -14.26
N GLU A 249 -24.13 5.27 -13.09
CA GLU A 249 -23.64 6.65 -12.96
C GLU A 249 -22.20 6.78 -13.48
N VAL A 250 -21.28 5.91 -13.04
CA VAL A 250 -19.87 5.92 -13.50
C VAL A 250 -19.77 5.70 -15.01
N VAL A 251 -20.57 4.79 -15.57
CA VAL A 251 -20.61 4.56 -17.03
C VAL A 251 -21.23 5.75 -17.77
N SER A 252 -22.20 6.43 -17.18
CA SER A 252 -22.85 7.62 -17.76
C SER A 252 -21.93 8.84 -17.73
N GLU A 253 -21.29 9.13 -16.60
CA GLU A 253 -20.29 10.19 -16.46
C GLU A 253 -19.14 9.98 -17.45
N GLY A 254 -18.63 8.74 -17.59
CA GLY A 254 -17.62 8.43 -18.59
C GLY A 254 -18.08 8.69 -20.03
N LYS A 255 -19.36 8.46 -20.34
CA LYS A 255 -19.94 8.78 -21.65
C LYS A 255 -20.15 10.28 -21.86
N GLU A 256 -20.48 11.04 -20.82
CA GLU A 256 -20.59 12.51 -20.92
C GLU A 256 -19.22 13.18 -21.07
N LEU A 257 -18.20 12.71 -20.33
CA LEU A 257 -16.81 13.11 -20.55
C LEU A 257 -16.37 12.84 -22.00
N MET A 258 -16.83 11.73 -22.59
CA MET A 258 -16.56 11.42 -24.00
C MET A 258 -17.42 12.22 -25.00
N LYS A 259 -18.55 12.82 -24.62
CA LYS A 259 -19.43 13.58 -25.52
C LYS A 259 -18.82 14.88 -26.05
N GLY A 260 -17.71 15.34 -25.46
CA GLY A 260 -16.90 16.45 -25.96
C GLY A 260 -15.62 16.03 -26.69
N VAL A 261 -15.29 14.74 -26.69
CA VAL A 261 -14.10 14.22 -27.37
C VAL A 261 -14.45 14.06 -28.84
N ARG A 262 -13.92 14.95 -29.68
CA ARG A 262 -13.94 14.72 -31.12
C ARG A 262 -13.11 13.46 -31.39
N ASN A 263 -13.61 12.58 -32.25
CA ASN A 263 -12.78 11.50 -32.77
C ASN A 263 -11.61 12.14 -33.51
N GLU A 264 -10.45 12.19 -32.88
CA GLU A 264 -9.20 12.55 -33.53
C GLU A 264 -8.54 11.26 -34.01
N GLU A 265 -8.17 11.26 -35.27
CA GLU A 265 -7.42 10.16 -35.87
C GLU A 265 -5.97 10.30 -35.43
N ILE A 266 -5.60 9.55 -34.40
CA ILE A 266 -4.23 9.52 -33.88
C ILE A 266 -3.47 8.42 -34.63
N VAL A 267 -2.39 8.82 -35.30
CA VAL A 267 -1.50 7.88 -36.00
C VAL A 267 -0.62 7.10 -35.02
N SER A 268 -0.04 5.99 -35.46
CA SER A 268 0.86 5.21 -34.60
C SER A 268 2.07 6.03 -34.18
N PRO A 269 2.41 6.08 -32.87
CA PRO A 269 3.62 6.75 -32.37
C PRO A 269 4.91 5.99 -32.71
N ILE A 270 4.81 4.76 -33.23
CA ILE A 270 5.94 3.88 -33.51
C ILE A 270 5.70 3.08 -34.80
N SER A 271 6.74 2.93 -35.62
CA SER A 271 6.70 2.03 -36.78
C SER A 271 7.03 0.61 -36.34
N GLY A 272 6.25 -0.36 -36.80
CA GLY A 272 6.37 -1.73 -36.32
C GLY A 272 5.37 -2.70 -36.93
N GLU A 273 5.51 -3.96 -36.56
CA GLU A 273 4.56 -5.02 -36.88
C GLU A 273 3.40 -5.01 -35.87
N LEU A 274 2.17 -5.01 -36.39
CA LEU A 274 0.97 -5.10 -35.56
C LEU A 274 0.80 -6.52 -35.05
N ILE A 275 0.70 -6.66 -33.73
CA ILE A 275 0.39 -7.93 -33.07
C ILE A 275 -0.89 -7.81 -32.25
N SER A 276 -1.57 -8.94 -32.11
CA SER A 276 -2.73 -9.05 -31.23
C SER A 276 -2.32 -8.80 -29.78
N LEU A 277 -3.18 -8.17 -28.98
CA LEU A 277 -2.95 -8.06 -27.53
C LEU A 277 -2.71 -9.43 -26.88
N LYS A 278 -3.35 -10.49 -27.37
CA LYS A 278 -3.20 -11.86 -26.85
C LYS A 278 -1.79 -12.43 -27.00
N GLU A 279 -1.00 -11.87 -27.90
CA GLU A 279 0.38 -12.30 -28.18
C GLU A 279 1.39 -11.53 -27.32
N ILE A 280 0.93 -10.53 -26.55
CA ILE A 280 1.77 -9.81 -25.61
C ILE A 280 2.03 -10.70 -24.38
N PRO A 281 3.30 -10.90 -23.96
CA PRO A 281 3.63 -11.76 -22.81
C PRO A 281 3.01 -11.29 -21.48
N ASP A 282 2.70 -10.00 -21.37
CA ASP A 282 2.11 -9.41 -20.18
C ASP A 282 0.59 -9.68 -20.11
N GLN A 283 0.18 -10.42 -19.09
CA GLN A 283 -1.18 -10.89 -18.88
C GLN A 283 -2.19 -9.74 -18.62
N VAL A 284 -1.73 -8.60 -18.09
CA VAL A 284 -2.58 -7.43 -17.86
C VAL A 284 -3.04 -6.83 -19.20
N PHE A 285 -2.13 -6.74 -20.18
CA PHE A 285 -2.43 -6.27 -21.53
C PHE A 285 -3.12 -7.33 -22.37
N ALA A 286 -2.67 -8.58 -22.31
CA ALA A 286 -3.25 -9.69 -23.09
C ALA A 286 -4.70 -10.01 -22.74
N SER A 287 -5.12 -9.69 -21.50
CA SER A 287 -6.50 -9.88 -21.03
C SER A 287 -7.45 -8.73 -21.38
N GLU A 288 -6.97 -7.66 -22.02
CA GLU A 288 -7.72 -6.41 -22.24
C GLU A 288 -8.24 -5.76 -20.94
N SER A 289 -7.70 -6.14 -19.78
CA SER A 289 -8.15 -5.64 -18.47
C SER A 289 -7.98 -4.12 -18.34
N MET A 290 -6.97 -3.57 -19.01
CA MET A 290 -6.67 -2.14 -19.11
C MET A 290 -7.44 -1.42 -20.23
N GLY A 291 -8.20 -2.15 -21.05
CA GLY A 291 -8.92 -1.64 -22.22
C GLY A 291 -8.52 -2.33 -23.51
N LYS A 292 -9.27 -2.02 -24.58
CA LYS A 292 -8.94 -2.46 -25.95
C LYS A 292 -7.74 -1.67 -26.45
N GLY A 293 -6.89 -2.33 -27.23
CA GLY A 293 -5.68 -1.77 -27.79
C GLY A 293 -5.06 -2.71 -28.82
N ILE A 294 -3.86 -2.37 -29.25
CA ILE A 294 -3.04 -3.14 -30.19
C ILE A 294 -1.61 -3.19 -29.66
N GLY A 295 -0.92 -4.32 -29.89
CA GLY A 295 0.53 -4.39 -29.67
C GLY A 295 1.26 -4.00 -30.95
N ILE A 296 2.41 -3.36 -30.82
CA ILE A 296 3.29 -3.06 -31.95
C ILE A 296 4.70 -3.51 -31.59
N ILE A 297 5.26 -4.44 -32.37
CA ILE A 297 6.67 -4.80 -32.28
C ILE A 297 7.47 -3.73 -33.03
N PRO A 298 8.26 -2.89 -32.35
CA PRO A 298 8.90 -1.74 -32.99
C PRO A 298 9.95 -2.19 -34.01
N SER A 299 9.85 -1.70 -35.25
CA SER A 299 10.94 -1.83 -36.23
C SER A 299 12.11 -0.90 -35.91
N THR A 300 11.82 0.20 -35.20
CA THR A 300 12.81 1.17 -34.73
C THR A 300 12.59 1.43 -33.24
N GLY A 301 13.67 1.54 -32.47
CA GLY A 301 13.60 1.81 -31.01
C GLY A 301 13.21 3.25 -30.66
N ARG A 302 12.46 3.95 -31.51
CA ARG A 302 12.13 5.37 -31.38
C ARG A 302 10.61 5.55 -31.40
N ALA A 303 10.03 5.91 -30.26
CA ALA A 303 8.66 6.39 -30.16
C ALA A 303 8.61 7.91 -30.33
N VAL A 304 7.68 8.41 -31.13
CA VAL A 304 7.43 9.85 -31.34
C VAL A 304 6.00 10.21 -30.93
N SER A 305 5.78 11.46 -30.55
CA SER A 305 4.43 11.93 -30.23
C SER A 305 3.57 11.93 -31.50
N PRO A 306 2.39 11.28 -31.51
CA PRO A 306 1.51 11.28 -32.68
C PRO A 306 0.63 12.54 -32.72
N VAL A 307 0.66 13.35 -31.66
CA VAL A 307 -0.14 14.58 -31.50
C VAL A 307 0.71 15.71 -30.89
N ASN A 308 0.24 16.95 -31.03
CA ASN A 308 0.79 18.09 -30.29
C ASN A 308 0.09 18.19 -28.93
N GLY A 309 0.85 18.24 -27.83
CA GLY A 309 0.26 18.31 -26.49
C GLY A 309 1.28 18.52 -25.38
N ILE A 310 0.79 18.65 -24.15
CA ILE A 310 1.59 18.77 -22.93
C ILE A 310 1.49 17.44 -22.19
N VAL A 311 2.63 16.80 -21.92
CA VAL A 311 2.68 15.61 -21.06
C VAL A 311 2.44 16.06 -19.61
N THR A 312 1.28 15.73 -19.06
CA THR A 312 0.87 16.13 -17.70
C THR A 312 1.34 15.14 -16.63
N THR A 313 1.57 13.87 -17.00
CA THR A 313 2.01 12.81 -16.08
C THR A 313 3.07 11.97 -16.78
N LEU A 314 4.18 11.68 -16.10
CA LEU A 314 5.23 10.76 -16.58
C LEU A 314 5.74 9.92 -15.41
N PHE A 315 5.67 8.60 -15.53
CA PHE A 315 6.16 7.71 -14.48
C PHE A 315 7.69 7.66 -14.45
N LYS A 316 8.29 7.57 -13.25
CA LYS A 316 9.75 7.58 -13.04
C LYS A 316 10.50 6.53 -13.88
N THR A 317 9.92 5.34 -14.04
CA THR A 317 10.51 4.23 -14.80
C THR A 317 10.33 4.38 -16.32
N LYS A 318 9.59 5.40 -16.79
CA LYS A 318 9.26 5.65 -18.20
C LYS A 318 8.57 4.48 -18.92
N HIS A 319 8.06 3.51 -18.17
CA HIS A 319 7.30 2.38 -18.68
C HIS A 319 5.94 2.78 -19.27
N ALA A 320 5.41 3.95 -18.87
CA ALA A 320 4.17 4.51 -19.34
C ALA A 320 4.29 6.03 -19.41
N ILE A 321 3.72 6.59 -20.48
CA ILE A 321 3.56 8.03 -20.76
C ILE A 321 2.08 8.26 -20.97
#